data_AF-A0A945KLD2-F1
#
_entry.id   AF-A0A945KLD2-F1
#
_cell.length_a   1.000
_cell.length_b   1.000
_cell.length_c   1.000
_cell.angle_alpha   90.00
_cell.angle_beta   90.00
_cell.angle_gamma   90.00
#
_symmetry.space_group_name_H-M   'P 1'
#
loop_
_entity.id
_entity.type
_entity.pdbx_description
1 polymer ?
#
loop_
_entity_poly.entity_id
_entity_poly.type
_entity_poly.pdbx_seq_one_letter_code
_entity_poly.pdbx_strand_id
1 'polypeptide(L)' 'MDQSLPQRLQLYVQGSFERTVLIQKRIRSLVRGDAPLFDAELEGIDNPIEIALIEIKRGLLDLKDPEVEEKPTF' A
#
# COMPACT_ATOMS: atom_id res chain seq x y z
N MET A 1 17.99 -13.78 8.49
CA MET A 1 16.62 -14.31 8.56
C MET A 1 15.76 -13.37 7.73
N ASP A 2 15.03 -13.88 6.75
CA ASP A 2 14.03 -13.06 6.07
C ASP A 2 12.97 -12.64 7.09
N GLN A 3 12.69 -11.34 7.13
CA GLN A 3 11.68 -10.80 8.03
C GLN A 3 10.30 -11.28 7.60
N SER A 4 9.49 -11.73 8.55
CA SER A 4 8.11 -12.11 8.27
C SER A 4 7.31 -10.90 7.78
N LEU A 5 6.21 -11.16 7.06
CA LEU A 5 5.33 -10.10 6.56
C LEU A 5 4.85 -9.13 7.68
N PRO A 6 4.43 -9.60 8.87
CA PRO A 6 4.12 -8.71 9.99
C PRO A 6 5.29 -7.84 10.44
N GLN A 7 6.51 -8.38 10.49
CA GLN A 7 7.71 -7.64 10.86
C GLN A 7 8.04 -6.56 9.82
N ARG A 8 7.95 -6.90 8.53
CA ARG A 8 8.12 -5.94 7.42
C ARG A 8 7.10 -4.82 7.48
N LEU A 9 5.84 -5.14 7.77
CA LEU A 9 4.76 -4.16 7.92
C LEU A 9 5.01 -3.23 9.10
N GLN A 10 5.38 -3.78 10.26
CA GLN A 10 5.72 -3.01 11.45
C GLN A 10 6.88 -2.04 11.19
N LEU A 11 7.91 -2.49 10.47
CA LEU A 11 9.07 -1.69 10.09
C LEU A 11 8.77 -0.61 9.06
N TYR A 12 7.74 -0.78 8.22
CA TYR A 12 7.29 0.27 7.33
C TYR A 12 6.51 1.36 8.10
N VAL A 13 5.54 0.93 8.89
CA VAL A 13 4.65 1.83 9.63
C VAL A 13 5.41 2.64 10.67
N GLN A 14 6.27 2.01 11.49
CA GLN A 14 7.08 2.67 12.53
C GLN A 14 6.28 3.62 13.46
N GLY A 15 5.02 3.28 13.75
CA GLY A 15 4.12 4.13 14.53
C GLY A 15 3.60 5.39 13.82
N SER A 16 3.92 5.59 12.53
CA SER A 16 3.36 6.68 11.73
C SER A 16 1.91 6.40 11.37
N PHE A 17 1.02 7.30 11.80
CA PHE A 17 -0.39 7.25 11.44
C PHE A 17 -0.60 7.37 9.93
N GLU A 18 0.10 8.30 9.28
CA GLU A 18 -0.01 8.52 7.83
C GLU A 18 0.38 7.28 7.02
N ARG A 19 1.51 6.64 7.35
CA ARG A 19 1.93 5.38 6.71
C ARG A 19 0.93 4.26 6.97
N THR A 20 0.37 4.20 8.18
CA THR A 20 -0.68 3.23 8.53
C THR A 20 -1.91 3.43 7.65
N VAL A 21 -2.39 4.67 7.51
CA VAL A 21 -3.57 5.00 6.72
C VAL A 21 -3.32 4.73 5.24
N LEU A 22 -2.17 5.13 4.70
CA LEU A 22 -1.81 4.90 3.30
C LEU A 22 -1.89 3.41 2.97
N ILE A 23 -1.19 2.57 3.74
CA ILE A 23 -1.13 1.15 3.44
C ILE A 23 -2.48 0.46 3.64
N GLN A 24 -3.25 0.87 4.67
CA GLN A 24 -4.61 0.35 4.87
C GLN A 24 -5.55 0.74 3.72
N LYS A 25 -5.47 1.97 3.20
CA LYS A 25 -6.25 2.39 2.02
C LYS A 25 -5.90 1.54 0.81
N ARG A 26 -4.61 1.32 0.55
CA ARG A 26 -4.17 0.53 -0.61
C ARG A 26 -4.59 -0.94 -0.51
N ILE A 27 -4.37 -1.57 0.65
CA ILE A 27 -4.81 -2.95 0.90
C ILE A 27 -6.32 -3.08 0.65
N ARG A 28 -7.12 -2.11 1.11
CA ARG A 28 -8.57 -2.11 0.87
C ARG A 28 -8.92 -2.04 -0.61
N SER A 29 -8.21 -1.25 -1.42
CA SER A 29 -8.41 -1.21 -2.88
C SER A 29 -8.12 -2.56 -3.53
N LEU A 30 -7.00 -3.19 -3.17
CA LEU A 30 -6.63 -4.53 -3.68
C LEU A 30 -7.68 -5.58 -3.32
N VAL A 31 -8.16 -5.59 -2.06
CA VAL A 31 -9.24 -6.50 -1.61
C VAL A 31 -10.55 -6.26 -2.38
N ARG A 32 -10.79 -5.05 -2.88
CA ARG A 32 -11.95 -4.71 -3.72
C ARG A 32 -11.78 -5.09 -5.19
N GLY A 33 -10.64 -5.68 -5.57
CA GLY A 33 -10.35 -6.10 -6.94
C GLY A 33 -9.60 -5.07 -7.77
N ASP A 34 -9.04 -4.03 -7.14
CA ASP A 34 -8.11 -3.14 -7.85
C ASP A 34 -6.83 -3.89 -8.20
N ALA A 35 -6.26 -3.61 -9.36
CA ALA A 35 -5.10 -4.32 -9.86
C ALA A 35 -3.81 -3.88 -9.12
N PRO A 36 -2.86 -4.80 -8.91
CA PRO A 36 -1.51 -4.44 -8.47
C PRO A 36 -0.83 -3.48 -9.47
N LEU A 37 0.03 -2.58 -8.96
CA LEU A 37 0.80 -1.62 -9.78
C LEU A 37 2.04 -2.25 -10.45
N PHE A 38 2.23 -3.55 -10.28
CA PHE A 38 3.29 -4.35 -10.87
C PHE A 38 2.74 -5.75 -11.19
N ASP A 39 3.49 -6.55 -11.94
CA ASP A 39 3.08 -7.91 -12.31
C ASP A 39 3.20 -8.90 -11.13
N ALA A 40 2.31 -8.77 -10.14
CA ALA A 40 2.31 -9.60 -8.94
C ALA A 40 2.08 -11.09 -9.24
N GLU A 41 1.28 -11.40 -10.27
CA GLU A 41 1.06 -12.78 -10.74
C GLU A 41 2.36 -13.43 -11.25
N LEU A 42 3.19 -12.67 -11.97
CA LEU A 42 4.49 -13.16 -12.47
C LEU A 42 5.47 -13.42 -11.32
N GLU A 43 5.38 -12.64 -10.25
CA GLU A 43 6.18 -12.80 -9.03
C GLU A 43 5.58 -13.83 -8.05
N GLY A 44 4.41 -14.41 -8.35
CA GLY A 44 3.73 -15.41 -7.51
C GLY A 44 3.22 -14.84 -6.19
N ILE A 45 2.79 -13.57 -6.18
CA ILE A 45 2.36 -12.85 -4.98
C ILE A 45 0.86 -12.56 -5.03
N ASP A 46 0.09 -13.28 -4.21
CA ASP A 46 -1.37 -13.13 -4.16
C ASP A 46 -1.84 -12.31 -2.94
N ASN A 47 -0.97 -12.14 -1.94
CA ASN A 47 -1.38 -11.50 -0.68
C ASN A 47 -1.48 -9.97 -0.85
N PRO A 48 -2.66 -9.36 -0.67
CA PRO A 48 -2.85 -7.92 -0.87
C PRO A 48 -2.00 -7.06 0.07
N ILE A 49 -1.65 -7.55 1.26
CA ILE A 49 -0.76 -6.85 2.19
C ILE A 49 0.67 -6.82 1.65
N GLU A 50 1.12 -7.94 1.10
CA GLU A 50 2.47 -8.04 0.53
C GLU A 50 2.60 -7.20 -0.74
N ILE A 51 1.60 -7.28 -1.62
CA ILE A 51 1.50 -6.45 -2.83
C ILE A 51 1.60 -4.96 -2.45
N ALA A 52 0.75 -4.47 -1.53
CA ALA A 52 0.77 -3.07 -1.12
C ALA A 52 2.13 -2.64 -0.52
N LEU A 53 2.76 -3.50 0.29
CA LEU A 53 4.10 -3.21 0.84
C LEU A 53 5.16 -3.12 -0.26
N ILE A 54 5.09 -3.97 -1.29
CA ILE A 54 6.03 -3.98 -2.40
C ILE A 54 5.84 -2.74 -3.26
N GLU A 55 4.61 -2.38 -3.58
CA GLU A 55 4.28 -1.15 -4.33
C GLU A 55 4.87 0.09 -3.64
N ILE A 56 4.70 0.20 -2.32
CA ILE A 56 5.27 1.31 -1.56
C ILE A 56 6.81 1.26 -1.55
N LYS A 57 7.39 0.08 -1.31
CA LYS A 57 8.86 -0.07 -1.30
C LYS A 57 9.50 0.24 -2.66
N ARG A 58 8.77 0.01 -3.75
CA ARG A 58 9.17 0.34 -5.12
C ARG A 58 8.89 1.80 -5.50
N GLY A 59 8.28 2.59 -4.61
CA GLY A 59 7.88 3.97 -4.89
C GLY A 59 6.75 4.09 -5.91
N LEU A 60 5.99 3.01 -6.13
CA LEU A 60 4.81 3.01 -7.02
C LEU A 60 3.60 3.66 -6.33
N LEU A 61 3.61 3.64 -5.00
CA LEU A 61 2.60 4.28 -4.16
C LEU A 61 3.29 5.21 -3.17
N ASP A 62 3.14 6.52 -3.39
CA ASP A 62 3.68 7.54 -2.50
C ASP A 62 2.56 8.27 -1.74
N LEU A 63 2.92 8.76 -0.55
CA LEU A 63 2.20 9.84 0.13
C LEU A 63 2.37 11.11 -0.69
N LYS A 64 1.68 11.24 -1.82
CA LYS A 64 1.46 12.58 -2.35
C LYS A 64 0.58 13.31 -1.35
N ASP A 65 0.99 14.52 -0.98
CA ASP A 65 0.14 15.47 -0.29
C ASP A 65 -1.25 15.44 -0.92
N PRO A 66 -2.33 15.50 -0.13
CA PRO A 66 -3.67 15.45 -0.67
C PRO A 66 -3.80 16.60 -1.67
N GLU A 67 -3.69 16.28 -2.97
CA GLU A 67 -4.29 17.11 -4.00
C GLU A 67 -5.73 17.24 -3.56
N VAL A 68 -6.04 18.48 -3.19
CA VAL A 68 -7.34 19.00 -2.82
C VAL A 68 -8.39 18.16 -3.50
N GLU A 69 -9.07 17.28 -2.74
CA GLU A 69 -10.38 16.83 -3.16
C GLU A 69 -11.16 18.14 -3.34
N GLU A 70 -11.28 18.59 -4.59
CA GLU A 70 -12.23 19.63 -4.94
C GLU A 70 -13.59 19.06 -4.54
N LYS A 71 -13.98 19.39 -3.30
CA LYS A 71 -15.36 19.27 -2.88
C LYS A 71 -16.16 19.98 -3.97
N PRO A 72 -17.18 19.34 -4.57
CA PRO A 72 -18.02 20.04 -5.52
C PRO A 72 -18.59 21.25 -4.80
N THR A 73 -18.17 22.44 -5.20
CA THR A 73 -18.72 23.69 -4.73
C THR A 73 -20.14 23.76 -5.30
N PHE A 74 -21.14 23.51 -4.45
CA PHE A 74 -22.55 23.76 -4.75
C PHE A 74 -22.85 25.25 -4.75
#